data_AF-A0A358S9V5-F1
#
_entry.id   AF-A0A358S9V5-F1
#
_cell.length_a   1.000
_cell.length_b   1.000
_cell.length_c   1.000
_cell.angle_alpha   90.00
_cell.angle_beta   90.00
_cell.angle_gamma   90.00
#
_symmetry.space_group_name_H-M   'P 1'
#
loop_
_entity.id
_entity.type
_entity.pdbx_description
1 polymer ?
#
loop_
_entity_poly.entity_id
_entity_poly.type
_entity_poly.pdbx_seq_one_letter_code
_entity_poly.pdbx_strand_id
1 'polypeptide(L)' 'MKCNYCRQDMKTKEVRTIEFIFCCNEIQIEHSSLRPNVQKAILERDHFFQELSRTIYTSDTTTT' A
#
# COMPACT_ATOMS: atom_id res chain seq x y z
N MET A 1 -2.84 13.60 -17.07
CA MET A 1 -3.01 14.26 -15.74
C MET A 1 -1.62 14.53 -15.18
N LYS A 2 -1.37 15.71 -14.59
CA LYS A 2 -0.06 16.05 -13.99
C LYS A 2 -0.03 15.71 -12.51
N CYS A 3 1.08 15.17 -12.05
CA CYS A 3 1.25 14.73 -10.66
C CYS A 3 1.42 15.95 -9.74
N ASN A 4 0.65 16.05 -8.65
CA ASN A 4 0.69 17.22 -7.77
C ASN A 4 2.03 17.38 -7.04
N TYR A 5 2.79 16.30 -6.89
CA TYR A 5 4.10 16.31 -6.23
C TYR A 5 5.24 16.62 -7.20
N CYS A 6 5.47 15.79 -8.22
CA CYS A 6 6.61 15.99 -9.13
C CYS A 6 6.32 16.87 -10.35
N ARG A 7 5.07 17.31 -10.56
CA ARG A 7 4.59 18.13 -11.69
C ARG A 7 4.81 17.55 -13.09
N GLN A 8 5.29 16.31 -13.20
CA GLN A 8 5.43 15.58 -14.46
C GLN A 8 4.10 14.94 -14.87
N ASP A 9 3.99 14.59 -16.14
CA ASP A 9 2.84 13.85 -16.67
C ASP A 9 2.83 12.43 -16.09
N MET A 10 1.69 12.06 -15.49
CA MET A 10 1.47 10.71 -15.00
C MET A 10 1.20 9.79 -16.17
N LYS A 11 1.85 8.62 -16.18
CA LYS A 11 1.62 7.58 -17.18
C LYS A 11 0.62 6.59 -16.62
N THR A 12 -0.46 6.34 -17.34
CA THR A 12 -1.45 5.31 -16.98
C THR A 12 -1.29 4.09 -17.88
N LYS A 13 -1.51 2.91 -17.33
CA LYS A 13 -1.55 1.65 -18.07
C LYS A 13 -2.64 0.77 -17.47
N GLU A 14 -3.46 0.17 -18.31
CA GLU A 14 -4.44 -0.82 -17.86
C GLU A 14 -3.94 -2.24 -18.12
N VAL A 15 -4.05 -3.13 -17.12
CA VAL A 15 -3.81 -4.56 -17.29
C VAL A 15 -4.94 -5.34 -16.62
N ARG A 16 -5.70 -6.10 -17.42
CA ARG A 16 -6.76 -7.00 -16.92
C ARG A 16 -7.68 -6.31 -15.91
N THR A 17 -8.20 -5.13 -16.27
CA THR A 17 -9.11 -4.26 -15.49
C THR A 17 -8.51 -3.51 -14.30
N ILE A 18 -7.18 -3.55 -14.13
CA ILE A 18 -6.48 -2.77 -13.11
C ILE A 18 -5.78 -1.60 -13.79
N GLU A 19 -6.08 -0.37 -13.35
CA GLU A 19 -5.37 0.83 -13.78
C GLU A 19 -4.13 1.04 -12.89
N PHE A 20 -2.98 1.19 -13.54
CA PHE A 20 -1.70 1.49 -12.93
C PHE A 20 -1.32 2.93 -13.28
N ILE A 21 -1.05 3.73 -12.26
CA ILE A 21 -0.54 5.07 -12.41
C ILE A 21 0.94 5.07 -12.03
N PHE A 22 1.79 5.46 -12.97
CA PHE A 22 3.23 5.60 -12.76
C PHE A 22 3.55 7.10 -12.58
N CYS A 23 4.01 7.46 -11.38
CA CYS A 23 4.48 8.80 -11.04
C CYS A 23 5.56 8.73 -9.96
N CYS A 24 6.49 9.70 -9.90
CA CYS A 24 7.47 9.82 -8.80
C CYS A 24 8.37 8.59 -8.59
N ASN A 25 8.62 7.79 -9.64
CA ASN A 25 9.26 6.46 -9.54
C ASN A 25 8.49 5.45 -8.69
N GLU A 26 7.22 5.71 -8.42
CA GLU A 26 6.30 4.85 -7.71
C GLU A 26 5.18 4.35 -8.64
N ILE A 27 4.62 3.21 -8.25
CA ILE A 27 3.44 2.63 -8.90
C ILE A 27 2.29 2.81 -7.93
N GLN A 28 1.27 3.56 -8.36
CA GLN A 28 0.02 3.73 -7.64
C GLN A 28 -1.04 2.87 -8.31
N ILE A 29 -1.77 2.11 -7.49
CA ILE A 29 -2.86 1.24 -7.92
C ILE A 29 -4.04 1.54 -7.01
N GLU A 30 -5.22 1.70 -7.58
CA GLU A 30 -6.42 1.87 -6.78
C GLU A 30 -6.74 0.54 -6.06
N HIS A 31 -6.78 0.56 -4.73
CA HIS A 31 -7.00 -0.67 -3.95
C HIS A 31 -8.31 -1.38 -4.30
N SER A 32 -9.37 -0.61 -4.59
CA SER A 32 -10.69 -1.09 -5.03
C SER A 32 -10.64 -1.91 -6.33
N SER A 33 -9.68 -1.64 -7.21
CA SER A 33 -9.50 -2.34 -8.50
C SER A 33 -8.85 -3.71 -8.34
N LEU A 34 -8.25 -4.01 -7.19
CA LEU A 34 -7.58 -5.27 -6.94
C LEU A 34 -8.59 -6.41 -6.74
N ARG A 35 -8.18 -7.64 -7.06
CA ARG A 35 -9.00 -8.83 -6.78
C ARG A 35 -9.23 -8.98 -5.26
N PRO A 36 -10.39 -9.48 -4.81
CA PRO A 36 -10.70 -9.61 -3.37
C PRO A 36 -9.62 -10.34 -2.56
N ASN A 37 -9.03 -11.40 -3.11
CA ASN A 37 -7.97 -12.15 -2.42
C ASN A 37 -6.67 -11.33 -2.26
N VAL A 38 -6.36 -10.43 -3.20
CA VAL A 38 -5.21 -9.53 -3.11
C VAL A 38 -5.47 -8.47 -2.06
N GLN A 39 -6.67 -7.87 -2.05
CA GLN A 39 -7.08 -6.93 -1.01
C GLN A 39 -6.99 -7.56 0.38
N LYS A 40 -7.50 -8.80 0.53
CA LYS A 40 -7.44 -9.54 1.79
C LYS A 40 -6.00 -9.79 2.24
N ALA A 41 -5.11 -10.18 1.33
CA ALA A 41 -3.70 -10.40 1.64
C ALA A 41 -2.98 -9.12 2.10
N ILE A 42 -3.32 -7.95 1.52
CA ILE A 42 -2.79 -6.65 1.96
C ILE A 42 -3.25 -6.35 3.39
N LEU A 43 -4.55 -6.52 3.67
CA LEU A 43 -5.11 -6.30 5.00
C LEU A 43 -4.50 -7.24 6.05
N GLU A 44 -4.35 -8.53 5.73
CA GLU A 44 -3.73 -9.52 6.62
C GLU A 44 -2.26 -9.16 6.93
N ARG A 45 -1.51 -8.70 5.92
CA ARG A 45 -0.14 -8.21 6.11
C ARG A 45 -0.10 -7.00 7.04
N ASP A 46 -0.98 -6.03 6.83
CA ASP A 46 -1.00 -4.81 7.64
C ASP A 46 -1.39 -5.13 9.10
N HIS A 47 -2.33 -6.05 9.30
CA HIS A 47 -2.69 -6.58 10.62
C HIS A 47 -1.49 -7.25 11.31
N PHE A 48 -0.75 -8.11 10.58
CA PHE A 48 0.45 -8.75 11.12
C PHE A 48 1.47 -7.73 11.63
N PHE A 49 1.77 -6.67 10.86
CA PHE A 49 2.72 -5.65 11.31
C PHE A 49 2.20 -4.80 12.48
N GLN A 50 0.89 -4.57 12.57
CA GLN A 50 0.27 -3.92 13.73
C GLN A 50 0.40 -4.78 14.99
N GLU A 51 0.16 -6.09 14.89
CA GLU A 51 0.33 -7.01 16.02
C GLU A 51 1.79 -7.15 16.44
N LEU A 52 2.71 -7.24 15.46
CA LEU A 52 4.13 -7.33 15.72
C LEU A 52 4.64 -6.08 16.45
N SER A 53 4.30 -4.89 15.95
CA SER A 53 4.69 -3.63 16.60
C SER A 53 4.10 -3.54 18.01
N ARG A 54 2.82 -3.85 18.21
CA ARG A 54 2.20 -3.91 19.54
C ARG A 54 2.98 -4.85 20.47
N THR A 55 3.34 -6.03 20.01
CA THR A 55 4.07 -7.04 20.80
C THR A 55 5.44 -6.50 21.23
N ILE A 56 6.20 -5.91 20.31
CA ILE A 56 7.50 -5.29 20.57
C ILE A 56 7.37 -4.17 21.62
N TYR A 57 6.40 -3.26 21.44
CA TYR A 57 6.19 -2.15 22.39
C TYR A 57 5.72 -2.60 23.78
N THR A 58 4.94 -3.69 23.86
CA THR A 58 4.54 -4.26 25.15
C THR A 58 5.68 -5.00 25.86
N SER A 59 6.62 -5.61 25.14
CA SER A 59 7.77 -6.27 25.78
C SER A 59 8.74 -5.29 26.46
N ASP A 60 8.84 -4.05 25.97
CA ASP A 60 9.73 -3.03 26.52
C ASP A 60 9.20 -2.40 27.83
N THR A 61 7.92 -2.55 28.16
CA THR A 61 7.29 -1.95 29.36
C THR A 61 7.25 -2.88 30.59
N THR A 62 7.63 -4.14 30.44
CA THR A 62 7.64 -5.14 31.54
C THR A 62 8.99 -5.30 32.25
N THR A 63 10.01 -4.51 31.88
CA THR A 63 11.33 -4.54 32.54
C THR A 63 11.54 -3.23 33.30
N THR A 64 10.83 -3.03 34.41
CA THR A 64 11.21 -2.07 35.46
C THR A 64 10.77 -2.59 36.82
#